data_AF-A0A401YSB8-F1
#
_entry.id   AF-A0A401YSB8-F1
#
_cell.length_a   1.000
_cell.length_b   1.000
_cell.length_c   1.000
_cell.angle_alpha   90.00
_cell.angle_beta   90.00
_cell.angle_gamma   90.00
#
_symmetry.space_group_name_H-M   'P 1'
#
loop_
_entity.id
_entity.type
_entity.pdbx_description
1 polymer ?
#
loop_
_entity_poly.entity_id
_entity_poly.type
_entity_poly.pdbx_seq_one_letter_code
_entity_poly.pdbx_strand_id
1 'polypeptide(L)'
;MQLDPNDRPRPDTSASDVVDGSAWRAYCERMAALGDRILEADFPGATDADRAEGIRHLANQVACWLTYQLAATDPENPAFFTHNDLAYRWGGPNVDQNARRAPIAGDGVYRLTVTMNACEKFVLQVKPGDMHAGRTEVLAETSSAALGVGPGDTVEIVLSADRQPGNWIELTPDARVLHVRDYYFDWTPEQPAMLALERLDTQGRPAERVTPERVAGMLAGAATSVENSIEVWNDWVRATGDRQPVNTFSTPSTVAGGVKEVVYGFARVRLTDDQVLVVETDPRVSGQWDLQLYSPGWFESLDFANRQTSLNHVQAEHDPDGWIRVVIGAVDPGVPNWLDTEGRAEVFATHRWLDPYAQPGVRAVVVPHESVREYLHPDTRTVGAGERHQSLRRRAEHVAWRFRA
;
A
#
# COMPACT_ATOMS: atom_id res chain seq x y z
N MET A 1 18.34 -28.57 6.13
CA MET A 1 18.69 -27.88 4.87
C MET A 1 17.37 -27.65 4.14
N GLN A 2 16.70 -26.55 4.48
CA GLN A 2 15.42 -26.18 3.88
C GLN A 2 15.74 -25.58 2.51
N LEU A 3 15.27 -26.22 1.45
CA LEU A 3 15.34 -25.69 0.09
C LEU A 3 14.52 -24.40 0.03
N ASP A 4 15.09 -23.34 -0.54
CA ASP A 4 14.38 -22.09 -0.84
C ASP A 4 13.19 -22.46 -1.76
N PRO A 5 11.93 -22.10 -1.42
CA PRO A 5 10.79 -22.35 -2.30
C PRO A 5 10.89 -21.61 -3.66
N ASN A 6 11.83 -20.67 -3.82
CA ASN A 6 12.21 -20.04 -5.10
C ASN A 6 13.33 -20.78 -5.86
N ASP A 7 13.84 -21.89 -5.32
CA ASP A 7 14.71 -22.85 -6.04
C ASP A 7 13.88 -23.93 -6.74
N ARG A 8 12.55 -23.74 -6.83
CA ARG A 8 11.74 -24.45 -7.82
C ARG A 8 12.28 -24.05 -9.19
N PRO A 9 12.66 -25.01 -10.06
CA PRO A 9 13.10 -24.67 -11.40
C PRO A 9 12.03 -23.78 -12.02
N ARG A 10 12.42 -22.56 -12.44
CA ARG A 10 11.58 -21.78 -13.34
C ARG A 10 11.24 -22.73 -14.48
N PRO A 11 9.95 -22.92 -14.84
CA PRO A 11 9.62 -23.79 -15.96
C PRO A 11 10.50 -23.35 -17.12
N ASP A 12 11.26 -24.29 -17.67
CA ASP A 12 12.20 -24.09 -18.77
C ASP A 12 11.38 -23.71 -19.99
N THR A 13 10.96 -22.44 -20.01
CA THR A 13 10.09 -21.88 -21.03
C THR A 13 11.04 -21.50 -22.14
N SER A 14 11.01 -22.32 -23.17
CA SER A 14 11.96 -22.24 -24.25
C SER A 14 11.61 -21.04 -25.13
N ALA A 15 12.61 -20.48 -25.81
CA ALA A 15 12.43 -19.42 -26.80
C ALA A 15 11.32 -19.71 -27.83
N SER A 16 11.14 -20.99 -28.19
CA SER A 16 10.10 -21.43 -29.12
C SER A 16 8.68 -21.18 -28.60
N ASP A 17 8.48 -21.18 -27.28
CA ASP A 17 7.15 -21.14 -26.67
C ASP A 17 6.46 -19.79 -26.89
N VAL A 18 7.24 -18.71 -27.02
CA VAL A 18 6.70 -17.40 -27.38
C VAL A 18 6.36 -17.32 -28.87
N VAL A 19 7.22 -17.89 -29.71
CA VAL A 19 7.10 -17.78 -31.18
C VAL A 19 5.86 -18.53 -31.69
N ASP A 20 5.51 -19.68 -31.10
CA ASP A 20 4.31 -20.44 -31.44
C ASP A 20 3.07 -20.07 -30.59
N GLY A 21 3.23 -19.10 -29.68
CA GLY A 21 2.19 -18.58 -28.80
C GLY A 21 1.77 -19.49 -27.64
N SER A 22 2.48 -20.60 -27.39
CA SER A 22 2.19 -21.49 -26.26
C SER A 22 2.40 -20.81 -24.91
N ALA A 23 3.41 -19.95 -24.76
CA ALA A 23 3.63 -19.16 -23.54
C ALA A 23 2.45 -18.25 -23.21
N TRP A 24 1.83 -17.63 -24.22
CA TRP A 24 0.63 -16.81 -24.04
C TRP A 24 -0.59 -17.65 -23.64
N ARG A 25 -0.79 -18.81 -24.29
CA ARG A 25 -1.89 -19.73 -23.92
C ARG A 25 -1.73 -20.23 -22.48
N ALA A 26 -0.51 -20.61 -22.08
CA ALA A 26 -0.22 -21.03 -20.72
C ALA A 26 -0.48 -19.92 -19.68
N TYR A 27 -0.14 -18.67 -19.99
CA TYR A 27 -0.51 -17.51 -19.16
C TYR A 27 -2.03 -17.43 -18.98
N CYS A 28 -2.80 -17.47 -20.07
CA CYS A 28 -4.26 -17.38 -20.01
C CYS A 28 -4.90 -18.54 -19.24
N GLU A 29 -4.40 -19.77 -19.43
CA GLU A 29 -4.87 -20.96 -18.71
C GLU A 29 -4.68 -20.82 -17.20
N ARG A 30 -3.54 -20.29 -16.76
CA ARG A 30 -3.29 -19.99 -15.34
C ARG A 30 -4.24 -18.94 -14.78
N MET A 31 -4.50 -17.87 -15.53
CA MET A 31 -5.45 -16.82 -15.09
C MET A 31 -6.89 -17.33 -15.03
N ALA A 32 -7.29 -18.23 -15.95
CA ALA A 32 -8.58 -18.89 -15.91
C ALA A 32 -8.71 -19.79 -14.67
N ALA A 33 -7.70 -20.64 -14.40
CA ALA A 33 -7.67 -21.49 -13.21
C ALA A 33 -7.69 -20.68 -11.91
N LEU A 34 -6.99 -19.54 -11.86
CA LEU A 34 -7.04 -18.63 -10.73
C LEU A 34 -8.43 -17.99 -10.56
N GLY A 35 -9.12 -17.72 -11.67
CA GLY A 35 -10.53 -17.30 -11.67
C GLY A 35 -11.46 -18.29 -10.98
N ASP A 36 -11.24 -19.59 -11.16
CA ASP A 36 -11.98 -20.63 -10.44
C ASP A 36 -11.54 -20.70 -8.95
N ARG A 37 -10.24 -20.62 -8.68
CA ARG A 37 -9.66 -20.68 -7.33
C ARG A 37 -10.23 -19.62 -6.39
N ILE A 38 -10.38 -18.38 -6.85
CA ILE A 38 -10.91 -17.29 -6.00
C ILE A 38 -12.40 -17.45 -5.64
N LEU A 39 -13.09 -18.42 -6.24
CA LEU A 39 -14.49 -18.75 -5.93
C LEU A 39 -14.63 -19.76 -4.78
N GLU A 40 -13.52 -20.29 -4.27
CA GLU A 40 -13.51 -21.22 -3.14
C GLU A 40 -13.89 -20.52 -1.82
N ALA A 41 -14.07 -21.33 -0.76
CA ALA A 41 -14.68 -20.89 0.50
C ALA A 41 -13.77 -20.07 1.42
N ASP A 42 -12.45 -20.12 1.20
CA ASP A 42 -11.44 -19.36 1.94
C ASP A 42 -11.23 -17.95 1.40
N PHE A 43 -11.90 -17.59 0.29
CA PHE A 43 -11.95 -16.24 -0.26
C PHE A 43 -13.29 -15.54 0.08
N PRO A 44 -13.32 -14.20 0.08
CA PRO A 44 -14.57 -13.44 0.20
C PRO A 44 -15.61 -13.86 -0.85
N GLY A 45 -16.85 -14.12 -0.40
CA GLY A 45 -17.86 -14.67 -1.30
C GLY A 45 -19.24 -14.92 -0.68
N ALA A 46 -19.57 -14.23 0.42
CA ALA A 46 -20.85 -14.40 1.11
C ALA A 46 -22.02 -13.81 0.30
N THR A 47 -21.74 -12.81 -0.53
CA THR A 47 -22.71 -12.12 -1.38
C THR A 47 -22.24 -12.06 -2.84
N ASP A 48 -23.16 -11.79 -3.76
CA ASP A 48 -22.83 -11.53 -5.17
C ASP A 48 -21.89 -10.34 -5.34
N ALA A 49 -21.99 -9.34 -4.46
CA ALA A 49 -21.10 -8.19 -4.44
C ALA A 49 -19.65 -8.58 -4.08
N ASP A 50 -19.46 -9.47 -3.09
CA ASP A 50 -18.13 -9.98 -2.73
C ASP A 50 -17.50 -10.75 -3.90
N ARG A 51 -18.30 -11.56 -4.60
CA ARG A 51 -17.83 -12.31 -5.78
C ARG A 51 -17.47 -11.38 -6.94
N ALA A 52 -18.29 -10.36 -7.19
CA ALA A 52 -17.99 -9.35 -8.20
C ALA A 52 -16.70 -8.58 -7.89
N GLU A 53 -16.47 -8.25 -6.61
CA GLU A 53 -15.24 -7.61 -6.16
C GLU A 53 -14.01 -8.50 -6.37
N GLY A 54 -14.10 -9.79 -6.07
CA GLY A 54 -13.01 -10.73 -6.30
C GLY A 54 -12.62 -10.85 -7.78
N ILE A 55 -13.62 -10.96 -8.67
CA ILE A 55 -13.36 -10.99 -10.12
C ILE A 55 -12.77 -9.66 -10.62
N ARG A 56 -13.26 -8.52 -10.10
CA ARG A 56 -12.66 -7.21 -10.38
C ARG A 56 -11.21 -7.14 -9.91
N HIS A 57 -10.91 -7.63 -8.70
CA HIS A 57 -9.57 -7.68 -8.14
C HIS A 57 -8.64 -8.55 -9.00
N LEU A 58 -9.10 -9.74 -9.42
CA LEU A 58 -8.32 -10.58 -10.34
C LEU A 58 -7.99 -9.86 -11.65
N ALA A 59 -8.99 -9.26 -12.31
CA ALA A 59 -8.76 -8.51 -13.53
C ALA A 59 -7.79 -7.33 -13.32
N ASN A 60 -7.87 -6.68 -12.16
CA ASN A 60 -6.96 -5.62 -11.77
C ASN A 60 -5.52 -6.11 -11.62
N GLN A 61 -5.32 -7.20 -10.88
CA GLN A 61 -4.03 -7.80 -10.63
C GLN A 61 -3.38 -8.32 -11.92
N VAL A 62 -4.18 -8.92 -12.82
CA VAL A 62 -3.75 -9.28 -14.18
C VAL A 62 -3.16 -8.08 -14.91
N ALA A 63 -3.88 -6.96 -14.95
CA ALA A 63 -3.42 -5.74 -15.60
C ALA A 63 -2.18 -5.14 -14.91
N CYS A 64 -2.17 -5.10 -13.58
CA CYS A 64 -1.07 -4.60 -12.75
C CYS A 64 0.23 -5.35 -13.05
N TRP A 65 0.23 -6.67 -12.87
CA TRP A 65 1.45 -7.47 -12.95
C TRP A 65 1.96 -7.67 -14.37
N LEU A 66 1.07 -7.71 -15.37
CA LEU A 66 1.50 -7.63 -16.77
C LEU A 66 2.20 -6.30 -17.05
N THR A 67 1.61 -5.18 -16.61
CA THR A 67 2.20 -3.85 -16.82
C THR A 67 3.58 -3.76 -16.18
N TYR A 68 3.72 -4.19 -14.93
CA TYR A 68 5.00 -4.13 -14.23
C TYR A 68 6.05 -5.04 -14.87
N GLN A 69 5.70 -6.26 -15.27
CA GLN A 69 6.66 -7.16 -15.91
C GLN A 69 7.10 -6.69 -17.30
N LEU A 70 6.19 -6.08 -18.06
CA LEU A 70 6.47 -5.57 -19.40
C LEU A 70 7.25 -4.25 -19.40
N ALA A 71 6.92 -3.33 -18.50
CA ALA A 71 7.44 -1.95 -18.53
C ALA A 71 8.53 -1.65 -17.49
N ALA A 72 8.63 -2.42 -16.41
CA ALA A 72 9.40 -2.04 -15.23
C ALA A 72 10.44 -3.07 -14.77
N THR A 73 11.10 -3.73 -15.74
CA THR A 73 12.08 -4.79 -15.47
C THR A 73 13.50 -4.53 -16.00
N ASP A 74 13.76 -3.37 -16.62
CA ASP A 74 15.08 -3.01 -17.14
C ASP A 74 15.87 -2.12 -16.15
N PRO A 75 16.82 -2.66 -15.37
CA PRO A 75 17.66 -1.86 -14.49
C PRO A 75 18.76 -1.08 -15.24
N GLU A 76 19.02 -1.38 -16.52
CA GLU A 76 19.99 -0.64 -17.34
C GLU A 76 19.42 0.70 -17.81
N ASN A 77 18.09 0.78 -17.93
CA ASN A 77 17.34 1.98 -18.33
C ASN A 77 16.17 2.21 -17.34
N PRO A 78 16.46 2.53 -16.07
CA PRO A 78 15.44 2.57 -15.04
C PRO A 78 14.49 3.74 -15.26
N ALA A 79 13.20 3.49 -15.01
CA ALA A 79 12.18 4.52 -14.95
C ALA A 79 11.30 4.30 -13.73
N PHE A 80 10.86 5.38 -13.09
CA PHE A 80 9.84 5.29 -12.05
C PHE A 80 8.49 4.94 -12.66
N PHE A 81 7.79 4.02 -12.00
CA PHE A 81 6.38 3.79 -12.20
C PHE A 81 5.66 3.93 -10.85
N THR A 82 4.39 4.32 -10.91
CA THR A 82 3.56 4.37 -9.72
C THR A 82 3.18 2.96 -9.30
N HIS A 83 3.39 2.68 -8.02
CA HIS A 83 3.07 1.43 -7.36
C HIS A 83 1.95 1.68 -6.36
N ASN A 84 0.97 0.79 -6.26
CA ASN A 84 -0.15 0.96 -5.32
C ASN A 84 -0.91 2.29 -5.54
N ASP A 85 -1.29 2.56 -6.80
CA ASP A 85 -2.00 3.78 -7.21
C ASP A 85 -3.54 3.60 -7.19
N LEU A 86 -4.28 4.51 -7.83
CA LEU A 86 -5.74 4.40 -7.93
C LEU A 86 -6.20 3.21 -8.77
N ALA A 87 -5.40 2.81 -9.75
CA ALA A 87 -5.72 1.70 -10.62
C ALA A 87 -5.34 0.39 -9.92
N TYR A 88 -4.09 0.23 -9.50
CA TYR A 88 -3.54 -1.02 -8.98
C TYR A 88 -3.39 -0.96 -7.48
N ARG A 89 -4.25 -1.67 -6.74
CA ARG A 89 -4.27 -1.65 -5.26
C ARG A 89 -4.13 -3.06 -4.71
N TRP A 90 -3.17 -3.25 -3.82
CA TRP A 90 -2.98 -4.51 -3.11
C TRP A 90 -2.04 -4.34 -1.91
N GLY A 91 -2.11 -5.27 -0.96
CA GLY A 91 -1.17 -5.32 0.16
C GLY A 91 -1.30 -4.18 1.16
N GLY A 92 -2.51 -3.64 1.34
CA GLY A 92 -2.80 -2.61 2.32
C GLY A 92 -2.12 -1.27 2.03
N PRO A 93 -2.32 -0.70 0.82
CA PRO A 93 -1.69 0.56 0.45
C PRO A 93 -2.11 1.66 1.42
N ASN A 94 -1.16 2.49 1.83
CA ASN A 94 -1.47 3.65 2.65
C ASN A 94 -1.95 4.78 1.73
N VAL A 95 -3.18 5.23 1.93
CA VAL A 95 -3.83 6.22 1.04
C VAL A 95 -3.29 7.65 1.21
N ASP A 96 -2.48 7.90 2.24
CA ASP A 96 -1.72 9.16 2.41
C ASP A 96 -0.42 9.15 1.60
N GLN A 97 -0.10 8.04 0.92
CA GLN A 97 1.14 7.91 0.13
C GLN A 97 0.88 8.05 -1.36
N ASN A 98 1.91 8.51 -2.05
CA ASN A 98 2.20 8.09 -3.41
C ASN A 98 3.42 7.15 -3.35
N ALA A 99 3.26 5.92 -3.82
CA ALA A 99 4.35 4.95 -3.82
C ALA A 99 4.87 4.78 -5.25
N ARG A 100 6.20 4.79 -5.40
CA ARG A 100 6.88 4.74 -6.69
C ARG A 100 8.00 3.74 -6.62
N ARG A 101 8.22 3.03 -7.73
CA ARG A 101 9.26 2.02 -7.83
C ARG A 101 10.05 2.19 -9.11
N ALA A 102 11.32 1.81 -9.07
CA ALA A 102 12.16 1.65 -10.24
C ALA A 102 13.02 0.38 -10.10
N PRO A 103 13.21 -0.40 -11.18
CA PRO A 103 14.18 -1.47 -11.19
C PRO A 103 15.59 -0.89 -11.05
N ILE A 104 16.43 -1.53 -10.25
CA ILE A 104 17.85 -1.20 -10.10
C ILE A 104 18.68 -2.48 -10.05
N ALA A 105 19.96 -2.38 -10.35
CA ALA A 105 20.95 -3.44 -10.22
C ALA A 105 21.99 -3.07 -9.16
N GLY A 106 22.44 -4.07 -8.39
CA GLY A 106 23.37 -3.88 -7.28
C GLY A 106 24.77 -3.41 -7.67
N ASP A 107 25.14 -3.59 -8.93
CA ASP A 107 26.41 -3.16 -9.53
C ASP A 107 26.30 -1.80 -10.27
N GLY A 108 25.11 -1.23 -10.38
CA GLY A 108 24.90 0.05 -11.04
C GLY A 108 25.29 1.26 -10.19
N VAL A 109 25.44 2.41 -10.84
CA VAL A 109 25.65 3.71 -10.18
C VAL A 109 24.53 4.64 -10.57
N TYR A 110 23.73 5.09 -9.61
CA TYR A 110 22.53 5.89 -9.86
C TYR A 110 22.58 7.24 -9.17
N ARG A 111 22.03 8.27 -9.82
CA ARG A 111 21.66 9.54 -9.19
C ARG A 111 20.14 9.60 -9.05
N LEU A 112 19.67 9.74 -7.82
CA LEU A 112 18.29 10.08 -7.52
C LEU A 112 18.22 11.55 -7.13
N THR A 113 17.42 12.32 -7.85
CA THR A 113 17.04 13.68 -7.47
C THR A 113 15.59 13.67 -7.00
N VAL A 114 15.33 14.21 -5.80
CA VAL A 114 13.99 14.39 -5.24
C VAL A 114 13.76 15.86 -4.99
N THR A 115 12.75 16.43 -5.66
CA THR A 115 12.20 17.74 -5.32
C THR A 115 10.92 17.51 -4.53
N MET A 116 10.90 17.96 -3.27
CA MET A 116 9.85 17.65 -2.30
C MET A 116 8.51 18.27 -2.70
N ASN A 117 8.52 19.53 -3.16
CA ASN A 117 7.29 20.31 -3.35
C ASN A 117 6.40 20.20 -2.08
N ALA A 118 5.13 19.77 -2.19
CA ALA A 118 4.23 19.61 -1.06
C ALA A 118 4.41 18.29 -0.27
N CYS A 119 5.35 17.43 -0.65
CA CYS A 119 5.65 16.20 0.10
C CYS A 119 6.14 16.54 1.50
N GLU A 120 5.44 16.03 2.52
CA GLU A 120 5.76 16.28 3.92
C GLU A 120 6.88 15.34 4.41
N LYS A 121 6.92 14.14 3.85
CA LYS A 121 7.90 13.10 4.21
C LYS A 121 8.08 12.13 3.06
N PHE A 122 9.30 11.65 2.83
CA PHE A 122 9.50 10.42 2.06
C PHE A 122 10.28 9.38 2.84
N VAL A 123 10.08 8.12 2.47
CA VAL A 123 10.92 6.99 2.84
C VAL A 123 11.38 6.29 1.57
N LEU A 124 12.67 5.99 1.50
CA LEU A 124 13.31 5.29 0.41
C LEU A 124 13.83 3.95 0.93
N GLN A 125 13.49 2.86 0.23
CA GLN A 125 13.97 1.51 0.53
C GLN A 125 14.59 0.86 -0.71
N VAL A 126 15.74 0.20 -0.52
CA VAL A 126 16.33 -0.73 -1.50
C VAL A 126 15.95 -2.15 -1.11
N LYS A 127 15.39 -2.91 -2.05
CA LYS A 127 14.84 -4.25 -1.79
C LYS A 127 15.27 -5.29 -2.82
N PRO A 128 15.34 -6.57 -2.42
CA PRO A 128 15.56 -7.69 -3.35
C PRO A 128 14.26 -8.16 -4.04
N GLY A 129 13.09 -7.77 -3.54
CA GLY A 129 11.79 -8.15 -4.10
C GLY A 129 10.62 -7.78 -3.20
N ASP A 130 9.49 -8.45 -3.43
CA ASP A 130 8.23 -8.21 -2.74
C ASP A 130 7.92 -9.24 -1.64
N MET A 131 7.17 -8.79 -0.62
CA MET A 131 6.73 -9.64 0.50
C MET A 131 5.94 -10.87 0.02
N HIS A 132 5.00 -10.69 -0.91
CA HIS A 132 4.18 -11.79 -1.43
C HIS A 132 4.98 -12.75 -2.33
N ALA A 133 6.23 -12.40 -2.69
CA ALA A 133 7.20 -13.30 -3.31
C ALA A 133 8.18 -13.92 -2.29
N GLY A 134 7.92 -13.75 -0.99
CA GLY A 134 8.77 -14.25 0.09
C GLY A 134 10.03 -13.42 0.36
N ARG A 135 10.13 -12.21 -0.19
CA ARG A 135 11.28 -11.30 -0.02
C ARG A 135 10.86 -10.13 0.87
N THR A 136 11.25 -10.18 2.14
CA THR A 136 10.85 -9.17 3.15
C THR A 136 12.01 -8.28 3.60
N GLU A 137 13.20 -8.51 3.06
CA GLU A 137 14.41 -7.80 3.42
C GLU A 137 14.37 -6.35 2.95
N VAL A 138 14.92 -5.46 3.78
CA VAL A 138 15.18 -4.06 3.46
C VAL A 138 16.69 -3.87 3.52
N LEU A 139 17.34 -3.84 2.35
CA LEU A 139 18.80 -3.83 2.21
C LEU A 139 19.39 -2.50 2.65
N ALA A 140 18.71 -1.41 2.29
CA ALA A 140 19.01 -0.07 2.75
C ALA A 140 17.72 0.74 2.90
N GLU A 141 17.73 1.71 3.80
CA GLU A 141 16.61 2.63 4.02
C GLU A 141 17.12 4.00 4.46
N THR A 142 16.46 5.05 3.97
CA THR A 142 16.61 6.41 4.48
C THR A 142 15.28 7.15 4.37
N SER A 143 15.19 8.34 4.97
CA SER A 143 14.01 9.18 4.93
C SER A 143 14.36 10.65 4.75
N SER A 144 13.38 11.45 4.38
CA SER A 144 13.54 12.91 4.32
C SER A 144 14.01 13.50 5.66
N ALA A 145 13.50 12.98 6.78
CA ALA A 145 13.92 13.38 8.12
C ALA A 145 15.39 13.05 8.39
N ALA A 146 15.86 11.85 8.03
CA ALA A 146 17.26 11.46 8.18
C ALA A 146 18.21 12.31 7.32
N LEU A 147 17.71 12.83 6.19
CA LEU A 147 18.44 13.71 5.27
C LEU A 147 18.29 15.20 5.62
N GLY A 148 17.42 15.55 6.58
CA GLY A 148 17.17 16.93 6.97
C GLY A 148 16.47 17.77 5.90
N VAL A 149 15.61 17.15 5.08
CA VAL A 149 14.88 17.82 3.98
C VAL A 149 13.37 17.78 4.21
N GLY A 150 12.67 18.83 3.82
CA GLY A 150 11.23 19.00 4.00
C GLY A 150 10.54 19.60 2.77
N PRO A 151 9.27 20.02 2.91
CA PRO A 151 8.52 20.64 1.83
C PRO A 151 9.30 21.77 1.13
N GLY A 152 9.31 21.76 -0.20
CA GLY A 152 10.00 22.74 -1.04
C GLY A 152 11.49 22.48 -1.30
N ASP A 153 12.15 21.61 -0.52
CA ASP A 153 13.57 21.30 -0.70
C ASP A 153 13.83 20.40 -1.92
N THR A 154 15.08 20.42 -2.40
CA THR A 154 15.59 19.46 -3.37
C THR A 154 16.81 18.76 -2.81
N VAL A 155 16.88 17.44 -3.00
CA VAL A 155 18.00 16.61 -2.56
C VAL A 155 18.48 15.69 -3.67
N GLU A 156 19.79 15.53 -3.77
CA GLU A 156 20.43 14.50 -4.58
C GLU A 156 20.99 13.40 -3.69
N ILE A 157 20.79 12.15 -4.11
CA ILE A 157 21.25 10.94 -3.43
C ILE A 157 21.92 10.04 -4.47
N VAL A 158 23.14 9.58 -4.19
CA VAL A 158 23.83 8.60 -5.04
C VAL A 158 23.59 7.20 -4.50
N LEU A 159 23.24 6.26 -5.37
CA LEU A 159 23.13 4.84 -5.05
C LEU A 159 24.23 4.08 -5.78
N SER A 160 25.10 3.37 -5.05
CA SER A 160 26.20 2.59 -5.63
C SER A 160 26.78 1.59 -4.63
N ALA A 161 27.49 0.57 -5.11
CA ALA A 161 28.26 -0.32 -4.24
C ALA A 161 29.40 0.43 -3.53
N ASP A 162 30.12 1.29 -4.25
CA ASP A 162 31.24 2.06 -3.68
C ASP A 162 30.76 3.33 -2.97
N ARG A 163 31.46 3.71 -1.89
CA ARG A 163 31.20 4.92 -1.10
C ARG A 163 31.30 6.19 -1.96
N GLN A 164 30.29 7.05 -1.86
CA GLN A 164 30.27 8.37 -2.51
C GLN A 164 30.23 9.52 -1.47
N PRO A 165 30.69 10.73 -1.83
CA PRO A 165 30.51 11.92 -1.00
C PRO A 165 29.05 12.36 -0.96
N GLY A 166 28.66 13.10 0.10
CA GLY A 166 27.29 13.60 0.26
C GLY A 166 26.30 12.52 0.68
N ASN A 167 25.05 12.65 0.24
CA ASN A 167 24.01 11.66 0.52
C ASN A 167 24.23 10.42 -0.35
N TRP A 168 24.47 9.29 0.31
CA TRP A 168 24.81 8.05 -0.36
C TRP A 168 24.09 6.86 0.28
N ILE A 169 23.63 5.95 -0.58
CA ILE A 169 23.03 4.68 -0.20
C ILE A 169 23.83 3.55 -0.83
N GLU A 170 24.31 2.63 0.00
CA GLU A 170 25.03 1.45 -0.44
C GLU A 170 24.10 0.48 -1.20
N LEU A 171 24.58 -0.01 -2.35
CA LEU A 171 23.92 -1.09 -3.09
C LEU A 171 24.68 -2.41 -2.89
N THR A 172 23.97 -3.40 -2.37
CA THR A 172 24.46 -4.79 -2.31
C THR A 172 24.16 -5.52 -3.63
N PRO A 173 24.83 -6.64 -3.94
CA PRO A 173 24.52 -7.48 -5.11
C PRO A 173 23.07 -7.96 -5.21
N ASP A 174 22.33 -7.97 -4.10
CA ASP A 174 20.91 -8.36 -4.05
C ASP A 174 19.93 -7.21 -4.29
N ALA A 175 20.39 -5.97 -4.54
CA ALA A 175 19.52 -4.85 -4.84
C ALA A 175 18.79 -5.05 -6.18
N ARG A 176 17.45 -4.97 -6.16
CA ARG A 176 16.59 -5.16 -7.35
C ARG A 176 15.60 -4.03 -7.58
N VAL A 177 15.09 -3.43 -6.50
CA VAL A 177 14.05 -2.41 -6.57
C VAL A 177 14.38 -1.24 -5.65
N LEU A 178 14.31 -0.03 -6.21
CA LEU A 178 14.22 1.21 -5.44
C LEU A 178 12.75 1.52 -5.22
N HIS A 179 12.31 1.57 -3.96
CA HIS A 179 10.93 1.88 -3.58
C HIS A 179 10.90 3.18 -2.78
N VAL A 180 10.22 4.19 -3.30
CA VAL A 180 10.01 5.47 -2.63
C VAL A 180 8.55 5.62 -2.24
N ARG A 181 8.29 6.04 -1.01
CA ARG A 181 6.96 6.42 -0.52
C ARG A 181 7.01 7.87 -0.11
N ASP A 182 6.35 8.75 -0.86
CA ASP A 182 6.12 10.14 -0.49
C ASP A 182 4.75 10.31 0.17
N TYR A 183 4.70 11.03 1.29
CA TYR A 183 3.53 11.15 2.18
C TYR A 183 2.89 12.55 2.09
N TYR A 184 1.56 12.57 2.09
CA TYR A 184 0.68 13.72 2.09
C TYR A 184 -0.44 13.49 3.09
N PHE A 185 -0.33 14.12 4.26
CA PHE A 185 -1.31 14.01 5.33
C PHE A 185 -2.35 15.13 5.24
N ASP A 186 -1.89 16.35 4.93
CA ASP A 186 -2.79 17.44 4.55
C ASP A 186 -3.25 17.25 3.11
N TRP A 187 -4.50 16.82 2.94
CA TRP A 187 -5.06 16.52 1.62
C TRP A 187 -5.50 17.81 0.92
N THR A 188 -4.50 18.58 0.49
CA THR A 188 -4.65 19.80 -0.30
C THR A 188 -4.17 19.57 -1.75
N PRO A 189 -4.79 20.20 -2.77
CA PRO A 189 -4.38 20.06 -4.17
C PRO A 189 -3.07 20.82 -4.48
N GLU A 190 -1.94 20.31 -3.99
CA GLU A 190 -0.61 20.93 -4.20
C GLU A 190 0.36 20.02 -4.97
N GLN A 191 1.42 20.60 -5.54
CA GLN A 191 2.35 19.87 -6.40
C GLN A 191 3.01 18.71 -5.62
N PRO A 192 2.87 17.45 -6.04
CA PRO A 192 3.52 16.33 -5.37
C PRO A 192 5.03 16.33 -5.63
N ALA A 193 5.76 15.52 -4.88
CA ALA A 193 7.18 15.29 -5.10
C ALA A 193 7.47 14.89 -6.55
N MET A 194 8.58 15.40 -7.07
CA MET A 194 9.13 15.03 -8.37
C MET A 194 10.42 14.26 -8.16
N LEU A 195 10.52 13.10 -8.81
CA LEU A 195 11.66 12.20 -8.68
C LEU A 195 12.25 11.93 -10.06
N ALA A 196 13.57 11.99 -10.16
CA ALA A 196 14.32 11.58 -11.34
C ALA A 196 15.39 10.58 -10.92
N LEU A 197 15.45 9.44 -11.62
CA LEU A 197 16.47 8.43 -11.42
C LEU A 197 17.26 8.26 -12.70
N GLU A 198 18.57 8.47 -12.62
CA GLU A 198 19.51 8.31 -13.72
C GLU A 198 20.50 7.20 -13.39
N ARG A 199 20.73 6.26 -14.30
CA ARG A 199 21.83 5.29 -14.18
C ARG A 199 23.07 5.80 -14.90
N LEU A 200 24.06 6.28 -14.14
CA LEU A 200 25.18 7.08 -14.62
C LEU A 200 26.19 6.31 -15.49
N ASP A 201 26.30 4.99 -15.32
CA ASP A 201 27.24 4.13 -16.05
C ASP A 201 26.71 3.66 -17.42
N THR A 202 25.39 3.68 -17.62
CA THR A 202 24.72 3.24 -18.86
C THR A 202 23.86 4.30 -19.52
N GLN A 203 23.73 5.50 -18.94
CA GLN A 203 22.90 6.58 -19.47
C GLN A 203 23.18 6.84 -20.97
N GLY A 204 22.11 6.85 -21.76
CA GLY A 204 22.17 7.05 -23.20
C GLY A 204 22.46 5.78 -24.03
N ARG A 205 22.71 4.63 -23.40
CA ARG A 205 22.72 3.34 -24.10
C ARG A 205 21.27 2.91 -24.38
N PRO A 206 20.93 2.52 -25.61
CA PRO A 206 19.57 2.07 -25.91
C PRO A 206 19.27 0.74 -25.21
N ALA A 207 17.99 0.54 -24.84
CA ALA A 207 17.52 -0.75 -24.38
C ALA A 207 17.73 -1.83 -25.46
N GLU A 208 18.08 -3.03 -25.03
CA GLU A 208 18.20 -4.17 -25.93
C GLU A 208 16.84 -4.55 -26.53
N ARG A 209 16.87 -5.04 -27.77
CA ARG A 209 15.64 -5.54 -28.41
C ARG A 209 15.11 -6.73 -27.62
N VAL A 210 13.81 -6.72 -27.34
CA VAL A 210 13.15 -7.83 -26.65
C VAL A 210 13.38 -9.16 -27.39
N THR A 211 13.76 -10.19 -26.64
CA THR A 211 13.95 -11.56 -27.14
C THR A 211 12.76 -12.45 -26.75
N PRO A 212 12.53 -13.58 -27.45
CA PRO A 212 11.50 -14.53 -27.07
C PRO A 212 11.62 -14.99 -25.60
N GLU A 213 12.84 -15.27 -25.13
CA GLU A 213 13.09 -15.70 -23.75
C GLU A 213 12.70 -14.63 -22.74
N ARG A 214 12.97 -13.35 -23.05
CA ARG A 214 12.57 -12.23 -22.19
C ARG A 214 11.05 -12.11 -22.10
N VAL A 215 10.33 -12.26 -23.21
CA VAL A 215 8.85 -12.24 -23.22
C VAL A 215 8.28 -13.43 -22.45
N ALA A 216 8.82 -14.64 -22.62
CA ALA A 216 8.41 -15.81 -21.85
C ALA A 216 8.57 -15.56 -20.34
N GLY A 217 9.73 -15.02 -19.93
CA GLY A 217 10.00 -14.66 -18.54
C GLY A 217 9.03 -13.62 -17.99
N MET A 218 8.68 -12.60 -18.78
CA MET A 218 7.70 -11.57 -18.39
C MET A 218 6.30 -12.16 -18.18
N LEU A 219 5.84 -13.03 -19.09
CA LEU A 219 4.52 -13.68 -18.97
C LEU A 219 4.48 -14.65 -17.79
N ALA A 220 5.50 -15.49 -17.63
CA ALA A 220 5.59 -16.43 -16.52
C ALA A 220 5.68 -15.70 -15.18
N GLY A 221 6.51 -14.66 -15.10
CA GLY A 221 6.67 -13.80 -13.93
C GLY A 221 5.39 -13.05 -13.59
N ALA A 222 4.65 -12.55 -14.58
CA ALA A 222 3.37 -11.89 -14.37
C ALA A 222 2.36 -12.86 -13.76
N ALA A 223 2.17 -14.04 -14.36
CA ALA A 223 1.23 -15.04 -13.83
C ALA A 223 1.58 -15.45 -12.40
N THR A 224 2.85 -15.71 -12.10
CA THR A 224 3.29 -16.02 -10.73
C THR A 224 3.04 -14.85 -9.77
N SER A 225 3.24 -13.60 -10.21
CA SER A 225 2.99 -12.43 -9.36
C SER A 225 1.50 -12.23 -9.08
N VAL A 226 0.62 -12.48 -10.05
CA VAL A 226 -0.84 -12.44 -9.85
C VAL A 226 -1.27 -13.49 -8.83
N GLU A 227 -0.88 -14.75 -9.04
CA GLU A 227 -1.20 -15.87 -8.15
C GLU A 227 -0.72 -15.59 -6.72
N ASN A 228 0.58 -15.30 -6.57
CA ASN A 228 1.18 -15.01 -5.27
C ASN A 228 0.51 -13.82 -4.58
N SER A 229 0.28 -12.72 -5.30
CA SER A 229 -0.32 -11.54 -4.68
C SER A 229 -1.74 -11.81 -4.20
N ILE A 230 -2.56 -12.55 -4.97
CA ILE A 230 -3.95 -12.84 -4.55
C ILE A 230 -3.96 -13.79 -3.35
N GLU A 231 -3.25 -14.91 -3.44
CA GLU A 231 -3.29 -15.95 -2.41
C GLU A 231 -2.63 -15.47 -1.11
N VAL A 232 -1.43 -14.87 -1.21
CA VAL A 232 -0.67 -14.45 -0.02
C VAL A 232 -1.38 -13.34 0.73
N TRP A 233 -1.98 -12.36 0.04
CA TRP A 233 -2.69 -11.29 0.75
C TRP A 233 -4.01 -11.76 1.37
N ASN A 234 -4.75 -12.65 0.71
CA ASN A 234 -5.93 -13.27 1.32
C ASN A 234 -5.56 -14.03 2.60
N ASP A 235 -4.51 -14.85 2.53
CA ASP A 235 -4.00 -15.59 3.68
C ASP A 235 -3.47 -14.67 4.77
N TRP A 236 -2.74 -13.61 4.40
CA TRP A 236 -2.17 -12.66 5.33
C TRP A 236 -3.25 -11.88 6.09
N VAL A 237 -4.29 -11.39 5.39
CA VAL A 237 -5.43 -10.68 6.01
C VAL A 237 -6.19 -11.62 6.93
N ARG A 238 -6.46 -12.86 6.49
CA ARG A 238 -7.13 -13.87 7.31
C ARG A 238 -6.33 -14.16 8.58
N ALA A 239 -5.08 -14.58 8.42
CA ALA A 239 -4.20 -14.96 9.53
C ALA A 239 -3.91 -13.79 10.48
N THR A 240 -3.75 -12.56 9.98
CA THR A 240 -3.54 -11.38 10.82
C THR A 240 -4.83 -10.98 11.54
N GLY A 241 -5.98 -11.08 10.87
CA GLY A 241 -7.29 -10.81 11.47
C GLY A 241 -7.69 -11.79 12.57
N ASP A 242 -7.25 -13.05 12.47
CA ASP A 242 -7.59 -14.13 13.41
C ASP A 242 -6.69 -14.19 14.66
N ARG A 243 -5.65 -13.33 14.75
CA ARG A 243 -4.76 -13.26 15.93
C ARG A 243 -5.42 -12.65 17.16
N GLN A 244 -6.54 -11.95 16.97
CA GLN A 244 -7.27 -11.26 18.02
C GLN A 244 -8.78 -11.49 17.83
N PRO A 245 -9.59 -11.33 18.89
CA PRO A 245 -11.04 -11.34 18.74
C PRO A 245 -11.51 -10.32 17.69
N VAL A 246 -12.60 -10.66 17.01
CA VAL A 246 -13.29 -9.72 16.10
C VAL A 246 -13.60 -8.42 16.84
N ASN A 247 -13.52 -7.29 16.13
CA ASN A 247 -13.71 -5.94 16.67
C ASN A 247 -12.69 -5.52 17.73
N THR A 248 -11.54 -6.20 17.81
CA THR A 248 -10.41 -5.85 18.67
C THR A 248 -9.17 -5.60 17.82
N PHE A 249 -8.38 -4.58 18.17
CA PHE A 249 -7.09 -4.33 17.53
C PHE A 249 -6.00 -5.21 18.13
N SER A 250 -5.08 -5.68 17.27
CA SER A 250 -3.88 -6.38 17.69
C SER A 250 -3.00 -5.48 18.57
N THR A 251 -2.16 -6.09 19.41
CA THR A 251 -1.05 -5.35 20.03
C THR A 251 -0.18 -4.74 18.93
N PRO A 252 0.09 -3.42 18.96
CA PRO A 252 0.84 -2.78 17.89
C PRO A 252 2.26 -3.34 17.74
N SER A 253 2.67 -3.65 16.52
CA SER A 253 3.99 -4.24 16.22
C SER A 253 4.52 -3.84 14.84
N THR A 254 5.83 -4.02 14.63
CA THR A 254 6.46 -3.83 13.32
C THR A 254 6.11 -4.97 12.38
N VAL A 255 6.00 -4.68 11.08
CA VAL A 255 5.77 -5.69 10.04
C VAL A 255 7.03 -5.90 9.21
N ALA A 256 7.43 -7.15 8.99
CA ALA A 256 8.58 -7.50 8.15
C ALA A 256 8.43 -6.89 6.74
N GLY A 257 9.49 -6.31 6.18
CA GLY A 257 9.44 -5.62 4.89
C GLY A 257 8.65 -4.30 4.86
N GLY A 258 8.06 -3.88 5.97
CA GLY A 258 7.48 -2.56 6.18
C GLY A 258 8.55 -1.47 6.27
N VAL A 259 8.11 -0.23 6.51
CA VAL A 259 8.99 0.89 6.87
C VAL A 259 9.41 0.70 8.33
N LYS A 260 10.70 0.83 8.66
CA LYS A 260 11.21 0.47 10.00
C LYS A 260 10.58 1.31 11.12
N GLU A 261 10.30 2.58 10.85
CA GLU A 261 9.72 3.49 11.82
C GLU A 261 8.21 3.32 11.99
N VAL A 262 7.55 2.42 11.25
CA VAL A 262 6.09 2.25 11.33
C VAL A 262 5.72 1.07 12.22
N VAL A 263 4.89 1.36 13.22
CA VAL A 263 4.22 0.36 14.05
C VAL A 263 2.78 0.23 13.58
N TYR A 264 2.27 -1.00 13.54
CA TYR A 264 0.97 -1.33 12.97
C TYR A 264 0.06 -2.02 13.98
N GLY A 265 -1.22 -1.66 13.98
CA GLY A 265 -2.30 -2.35 14.67
C GLY A 265 -3.35 -2.79 13.65
N PHE A 266 -3.83 -4.02 13.75
CA PHE A 266 -4.77 -4.61 12.81
C PHE A 266 -6.03 -5.09 13.51
N ALA A 267 -7.18 -4.95 12.86
CA ALA A 267 -8.44 -5.52 13.35
C ALA A 267 -9.28 -6.08 12.21
N ARG A 268 -9.87 -7.26 12.42
CA ARG A 268 -11.04 -7.69 11.66
C ARG A 268 -12.26 -7.03 12.29
N VAL A 269 -12.89 -6.10 11.58
CA VAL A 269 -14.07 -5.38 12.06
C VAL A 269 -15.30 -5.99 11.38
N ARG A 270 -16.23 -6.50 12.18
CA ARG A 270 -17.51 -7.06 11.71
C ARG A 270 -18.67 -6.42 12.47
N LEU A 271 -19.56 -5.78 11.74
CA LEU A 271 -20.66 -4.97 12.27
C LEU A 271 -21.95 -5.29 11.51
N THR A 272 -23.08 -5.20 12.21
CA THR A 272 -24.40 -5.06 11.57
C THR A 272 -24.66 -3.59 11.23
N ASP A 273 -25.68 -3.31 10.40
CA ASP A 273 -26.01 -1.95 9.95
C ASP A 273 -26.38 -0.99 11.10
N ASP A 274 -26.84 -1.52 12.23
CA ASP A 274 -27.20 -0.79 13.44
C ASP A 274 -26.06 -0.71 14.48
N GLN A 275 -24.87 -1.21 14.14
CA GLN A 275 -23.69 -1.21 15.01
C GLN A 275 -22.60 -0.28 14.48
N VAL A 276 -21.83 0.28 15.41
CA VAL A 276 -20.59 0.98 15.13
C VAL A 276 -19.48 0.52 16.07
N LEU A 277 -18.24 0.59 15.62
CA LEU A 277 -17.05 0.41 16.45
C LEU A 277 -16.48 1.77 16.83
N VAL A 278 -16.45 2.10 18.11
CA VAL A 278 -15.75 3.29 18.62
C VAL A 278 -14.31 2.88 18.95
N VAL A 279 -13.36 3.52 18.29
CA VAL A 279 -11.92 3.28 18.42
C VAL A 279 -11.29 4.48 19.13
N GLU A 280 -10.70 4.25 20.31
CA GLU A 280 -9.96 5.27 21.07
C GLU A 280 -8.45 5.03 20.93
N THR A 281 -7.72 6.10 20.60
CA THR A 281 -6.25 6.10 20.47
C THR A 281 -5.67 7.37 21.11
N ASP A 282 -4.48 7.23 21.71
CA ASP A 282 -3.78 8.36 22.32
C ASP A 282 -2.86 9.02 21.27
N PRO A 283 -3.19 10.22 20.76
CA PRO A 283 -2.37 10.85 19.73
C PRO A 283 -1.00 11.32 20.25
N ARG A 284 -0.79 11.37 21.57
CA ARG A 284 0.49 11.84 22.16
C ARG A 284 1.62 10.82 22.01
N VAL A 285 1.30 9.56 21.68
CA VAL A 285 2.31 8.50 21.52
C VAL A 285 3.04 8.58 20.18
N SER A 286 2.51 9.31 19.21
CA SER A 286 3.09 9.43 17.86
C SER A 286 2.66 10.73 17.19
N GLY A 287 3.61 11.55 16.75
CA GLY A 287 3.31 12.81 16.06
C GLY A 287 2.63 12.63 14.70
N GLN A 288 2.76 11.45 14.09
CA GLN A 288 2.15 11.08 12.82
C GLN A 288 1.47 9.71 12.93
N TRP A 289 0.23 9.62 12.47
CA TRP A 289 -0.52 8.36 12.43
C TRP A 289 -1.64 8.40 11.40
N ASP A 290 -2.12 7.21 11.02
CA ASP A 290 -3.32 6.99 10.21
C ASP A 290 -4.14 5.80 10.71
N LEU A 291 -5.45 5.81 10.40
CA LEU A 291 -6.37 4.69 10.56
C LEU A 291 -7.18 4.55 9.26
N GLN A 292 -7.11 3.39 8.62
CA GLN A 292 -7.64 3.15 7.28
C GLN A 292 -8.37 1.81 7.19
N LEU A 293 -9.42 1.79 6.37
CA LEU A 293 -10.22 0.59 6.10
C LEU A 293 -9.86 -0.03 4.75
N TYR A 294 -9.88 -1.36 4.73
CA TYR A 294 -9.55 -2.18 3.58
C TYR A 294 -10.62 -3.24 3.35
N SER A 295 -10.73 -3.69 2.10
CA SER A 295 -11.54 -4.86 1.76
C SER A 295 -11.00 -6.11 2.47
N PRO A 296 -11.89 -6.99 2.95
CA PRO A 296 -11.48 -8.27 3.50
C PRO A 296 -10.88 -9.14 2.39
N GLY A 297 -9.84 -9.90 2.70
CA GLY A 297 -9.14 -10.80 1.76
C GLY A 297 -8.24 -10.08 0.75
N TRP A 298 -8.80 -9.21 -0.10
CA TRP A 298 -8.05 -8.56 -1.20
C TRP A 298 -7.08 -7.48 -0.73
N PHE A 299 -7.29 -6.96 0.47
CA PHE A 299 -6.46 -5.95 1.11
C PHE A 299 -6.29 -4.66 0.28
N GLU A 300 -7.33 -4.29 -0.47
CA GLU A 300 -7.40 -3.03 -1.21
C GLU A 300 -7.94 -1.94 -0.29
N SER A 301 -7.44 -0.71 -0.43
CA SER A 301 -8.11 0.43 0.21
C SER A 301 -9.52 0.57 -0.34
N LEU A 302 -10.48 0.92 0.51
CA LEU A 302 -11.83 1.30 0.07
C LEU A 302 -11.81 2.61 -0.76
N ASP A 303 -12.95 3.16 -1.17
CA ASP A 303 -13.06 4.41 -1.96
C ASP A 303 -12.67 5.64 -1.13
N PHE A 304 -11.38 5.78 -0.85
CA PHE A 304 -10.84 6.88 -0.05
C PHE A 304 -10.98 8.25 -0.71
N ALA A 305 -11.22 8.28 -2.03
CA ALA A 305 -11.34 9.50 -2.81
C ALA A 305 -12.73 10.14 -2.63
N ASN A 306 -13.78 9.32 -2.64
CA ASN A 306 -15.16 9.81 -2.58
C ASN A 306 -15.88 9.47 -1.27
N ARG A 307 -15.24 8.69 -0.39
CA ARG A 307 -15.71 8.37 0.96
C ARG A 307 -14.63 8.64 2.00
N GLN A 308 -15.07 8.79 3.25
CA GLN A 308 -14.16 8.92 4.39
C GLN A 308 -13.86 7.52 4.91
N THR A 309 -12.98 6.77 4.23
CA THR A 309 -12.57 5.41 4.62
C THR A 309 -11.19 5.39 5.29
N SER A 310 -10.57 6.56 5.40
CA SER A 310 -9.34 6.81 6.15
C SER A 310 -9.37 8.15 6.86
N LEU A 311 -8.64 8.23 7.96
CA LEU A 311 -8.29 9.45 8.67
C LEU A 311 -6.82 9.38 9.10
N ASN A 312 -6.18 10.54 9.16
CA ASN A 312 -4.84 10.70 9.70
C ASN A 312 -4.81 11.83 10.74
N HIS A 313 -3.67 12.01 11.38
CA HIS A 313 -3.44 13.01 12.43
C HIS A 313 -3.72 14.47 12.04
N VAL A 314 -3.73 14.83 10.75
CA VAL A 314 -4.09 16.18 10.26
C VAL A 314 -5.61 16.30 10.06
N GLN A 315 -6.24 15.21 9.63
CA GLN A 315 -7.67 15.18 9.26
C GLN A 315 -8.60 14.94 10.44
N ALA A 316 -8.13 14.25 11.48
CA ALA A 316 -8.94 13.89 12.64
C ALA A 316 -9.09 15.08 13.59
N GLU A 317 -10.29 15.22 14.16
CA GLU A 317 -10.55 16.19 15.22
C GLU A 317 -10.21 15.60 16.58
N HIS A 318 -9.46 16.36 17.38
CA HIS A 318 -9.10 15.97 18.73
C HIS A 318 -10.19 16.33 19.72
N ASP A 319 -10.50 15.40 20.63
CA ASP A 319 -11.37 15.70 21.75
C ASP A 319 -10.63 16.60 22.76
N PRO A 320 -11.33 17.46 23.53
CA PRO A 320 -10.73 18.32 24.55
C PRO A 320 -9.94 17.58 25.65
N ASP A 321 -10.22 16.30 25.89
CA ASP A 321 -9.47 15.44 26.82
C ASP A 321 -8.12 14.95 26.26
N GLY A 322 -7.82 15.31 25.00
CA GLY A 322 -6.59 14.98 24.30
C GLY A 322 -6.58 13.60 23.64
N TRP A 323 -7.67 12.85 23.69
CA TRP A 323 -7.82 11.58 22.97
C TRP A 323 -8.39 11.79 21.57
N ILE A 324 -8.19 10.79 20.71
CA ILE A 324 -8.91 10.68 19.45
C ILE A 324 -9.90 9.54 19.57
N ARG A 325 -11.15 9.80 19.19
CA ARG A 325 -12.20 8.80 19.05
C ARG A 325 -12.65 8.76 17.60
N VAL A 326 -12.52 7.59 16.98
CA VAL A 326 -12.94 7.33 15.59
C VAL A 326 -14.07 6.32 15.60
N VAL A 327 -15.16 6.62 14.91
CA VAL A 327 -16.31 5.73 14.75
C VAL A 327 -16.21 5.02 13.40
N ILE A 328 -16.19 3.69 13.39
CA ILE A 328 -16.26 2.88 12.16
C ILE A 328 -17.69 2.33 12.03
N GLY A 329 -18.34 2.53 10.89
CA GLY A 329 -19.70 2.01 10.64
C GLY A 329 -20.24 2.34 9.26
N ALA A 330 -21.33 1.68 8.86
CA ALA A 330 -21.91 1.82 7.52
C ALA A 330 -22.71 3.12 7.32
N VAL A 331 -23.30 3.65 8.40
CA VAL A 331 -24.14 4.86 8.38
C VAL A 331 -23.40 5.99 9.09
N ASP A 332 -23.41 7.19 8.50
CA ASP A 332 -22.80 8.39 9.08
C ASP A 332 -23.55 8.80 10.36
N PRO A 333 -22.91 8.73 11.55
CA PRO A 333 -23.55 9.13 12.81
C PRO A 333 -23.56 10.66 13.02
N GLY A 334 -23.06 11.44 12.05
CA GLY A 334 -22.96 12.89 12.13
C GLY A 334 -21.86 13.36 13.08
N VAL A 335 -20.72 12.66 13.10
CA VAL A 335 -19.54 13.01 13.91
C VAL A 335 -18.31 13.23 13.01
N PRO A 336 -17.31 14.03 13.43
CA PRO A 336 -16.16 14.35 12.58
C PRO A 336 -15.36 13.12 12.15
N ASN A 337 -14.96 12.32 13.14
CA ASN A 337 -14.09 11.18 12.97
C ASN A 337 -14.91 9.91 12.68
N TRP A 338 -15.52 9.84 11.50
CA TRP A 338 -16.24 8.64 11.04
C TRP A 338 -15.48 7.95 9.90
N LEU A 339 -15.43 6.62 9.92
CA LEU A 339 -14.93 5.82 8.80
C LEU A 339 -16.05 4.95 8.23
N ASP A 340 -16.33 5.16 6.95
CA ASP A 340 -17.38 4.52 6.18
C ASP A 340 -16.97 3.09 5.77
N THR A 341 -17.77 2.08 6.14
CA THR A 341 -17.52 0.69 5.74
C THR A 341 -17.99 0.36 4.31
N GLU A 342 -18.57 1.33 3.59
CA GLU A 342 -19.18 1.17 2.27
C GLU A 342 -20.38 0.22 2.26
N GLY A 343 -21.05 0.06 3.41
CA GLY A 343 -22.12 -0.92 3.59
C GLY A 343 -21.61 -2.35 3.74
N ARG A 344 -20.31 -2.55 3.94
CA ARG A 344 -19.74 -3.88 4.21
C ARG A 344 -20.01 -4.26 5.65
N ALA A 345 -20.46 -5.49 5.85
CA ALA A 345 -20.58 -6.10 7.17
C ALA A 345 -19.20 -6.43 7.77
N GLU A 346 -18.16 -6.57 6.94
CA GLU A 346 -16.79 -6.81 7.37
C GLU A 346 -15.79 -5.94 6.60
N VAL A 347 -14.85 -5.35 7.34
CA VAL A 347 -13.69 -4.61 6.81
C VAL A 347 -12.44 -4.99 7.60
N PHE A 348 -11.27 -4.82 6.98
CA PHE A 348 -9.99 -4.95 7.66
C PHE A 348 -9.47 -3.55 8.01
N ALA A 349 -9.29 -3.26 9.29
CA ALA A 349 -8.80 -1.96 9.76
C ALA A 349 -7.29 -2.03 10.05
N THR A 350 -6.55 -1.03 9.56
CA THR A 350 -5.13 -0.85 9.88
C THR A 350 -4.90 0.52 10.50
N HIS A 351 -4.32 0.54 11.70
CA HIS A 351 -3.81 1.75 12.34
C HIS A 351 -2.28 1.76 12.22
N ARG A 352 -1.70 2.85 11.73
CA ARG A 352 -0.26 3.03 11.62
C ARG A 352 0.18 4.19 12.52
N TRP A 353 1.22 3.98 13.31
CA TRP A 353 1.94 5.04 14.02
C TRP A 353 3.33 5.15 13.42
N LEU A 354 3.71 6.36 13.01
CA LEU A 354 5.00 6.64 12.41
C LEU A 354 5.91 7.24 13.48
N ASP A 355 7.00 6.54 13.77
CA ASP A 355 8.02 6.91 14.77
C ASP A 355 7.41 7.21 16.16
N PRO A 356 6.68 6.25 16.77
CA PRO A 356 6.04 6.48 18.05
C PRO A 356 7.07 6.62 19.19
N TYR A 357 6.86 7.61 20.06
CA TYR A 357 7.73 7.89 21.22
C TYR A 357 7.48 6.96 22.42
N ALA A 358 6.39 6.20 22.38
CA ALA A 358 6.00 5.20 23.37
C ALA A 358 5.18 4.10 22.69
N GLN A 359 5.08 2.91 23.32
CA GLN A 359 4.28 1.82 22.78
C GLN A 359 2.81 2.25 22.59
N PRO A 360 2.28 2.28 21.34
CA PRO A 360 0.91 2.66 21.11
C PRO A 360 -0.08 1.63 21.65
N GLY A 361 -1.30 2.08 21.93
CA GLY A 361 -2.42 1.23 22.32
C GLY A 361 -3.72 1.71 21.69
N VAL A 362 -4.61 0.76 21.43
CA VAL A 362 -5.94 1.02 20.86
C VAL A 362 -6.98 0.34 21.73
N ARG A 363 -8.05 1.08 22.07
CA ARG A 363 -9.24 0.51 22.68
C ARG A 363 -10.36 0.55 21.66
N ALA A 364 -11.19 -0.48 21.64
CA ALA A 364 -12.31 -0.54 20.73
C ALA A 364 -13.53 -1.14 21.42
N VAL A 365 -14.71 -0.58 21.18
CA VAL A 365 -15.98 -1.07 21.71
C VAL A 365 -17.07 -0.99 20.65
N VAL A 366 -17.79 -2.09 20.47
CA VAL A 366 -18.98 -2.12 19.60
C VAL A 366 -20.17 -1.60 20.38
N VAL A 367 -20.89 -0.65 19.79
CA VAL A 367 -22.07 -0.01 20.41
C VAL A 367 -23.18 0.12 19.37
N PRO A 368 -24.46 0.26 19.80
CA PRO A 368 -25.53 0.63 18.90
C PRO A 368 -25.25 1.99 18.26
N HIS A 369 -25.53 2.11 16.96
CA HIS A 369 -25.36 3.36 16.19
C HIS A 369 -26.09 4.54 16.85
N GLU A 370 -27.30 4.31 17.35
CA GLU A 370 -28.10 5.33 18.04
C GLU A 370 -27.50 5.80 19.38
N SER A 371 -26.70 4.96 20.03
CA SER A 371 -26.06 5.26 21.32
C SER A 371 -24.65 5.83 21.16
N VAL A 372 -24.11 5.96 19.94
CA VAL A 372 -22.71 6.31 19.71
C VAL A 372 -22.25 7.57 20.46
N ARG A 373 -23.13 8.57 20.60
CA ARG A 373 -22.81 9.82 21.31
C ARG A 373 -22.50 9.65 22.79
N GLU A 374 -23.00 8.59 23.43
CA GLU A 374 -22.71 8.27 24.83
C GLU A 374 -21.27 7.78 25.03
N TYR A 375 -20.60 7.38 23.95
CA TYR A 375 -19.23 6.85 23.92
C TYR A 375 -18.22 7.84 23.34
N LEU A 376 -18.66 9.07 23.05
CA LEU A 376 -17.81 10.15 22.56
C LEU A 376 -17.66 11.23 23.64
N HIS A 377 -16.73 12.16 23.43
CA HIS A 377 -16.61 13.30 24.33
C HIS A 377 -17.89 14.15 24.26
N PRO A 378 -18.38 14.72 25.39
CA PRO A 378 -19.60 15.54 25.38
C PRO A 378 -19.55 16.74 24.42
N ASP A 379 -18.35 17.27 24.17
CA ASP A 379 -18.11 18.38 23.25
C ASP A 379 -17.86 17.93 21.79
N THR A 380 -17.93 16.64 21.47
CA THR A 380 -17.82 16.18 20.08
C THR A 380 -18.96 16.78 19.26
N ARG A 381 -18.61 17.66 18.33
CA ARG A 381 -19.57 18.43 17.53
C ARG A 381 -20.36 17.54 16.56
N THR A 382 -21.48 18.07 16.11
CA THR A 382 -22.27 17.46 15.04
C THR A 382 -21.77 17.90 13.67
N VAL A 383 -21.57 16.94 12.77
CA VAL A 383 -21.30 17.18 11.34
C VAL A 383 -22.60 16.97 10.57
N GLY A 384 -23.07 18.02 9.90
CA GLY A 384 -24.24 17.94 9.03
C GLY A 384 -23.89 17.41 7.63
N ALA A 385 -24.89 16.97 6.88
CA ALA A 385 -24.71 16.42 5.53
C ALA A 385 -23.97 17.39 4.56
N GLY A 386 -24.24 18.70 4.66
CA GLY A 386 -23.56 19.70 3.82
C GLY A 386 -22.07 19.82 4.13
N GLU A 387 -21.69 19.74 5.40
CA GLU A 387 -20.30 19.77 5.83
C GLU A 387 -19.58 18.46 5.46
N ARG A 388 -20.22 17.30 5.68
CA ARG A 388 -19.71 16.00 5.22
C ARG A 388 -19.44 16.05 3.72
N HIS A 389 -20.38 16.54 2.93
CA HIS A 389 -20.24 16.65 1.49
C HIS A 389 -19.04 17.54 1.09
N GLN A 390 -18.82 18.67 1.77
CA GLN A 390 -17.64 19.51 1.53
C GLN A 390 -16.33 18.80 1.89
N SER A 391 -16.31 18.03 2.99
CA SER A 391 -15.14 17.22 3.36
C SER A 391 -14.82 16.20 2.28
N LEU A 392 -15.81 15.43 1.82
CA LEU A 392 -15.65 14.45 0.74
C LEU A 392 -15.22 15.09 -0.58
N ARG A 393 -15.74 16.29 -0.89
CA ARG A 393 -15.32 17.05 -2.07
C ARG A 393 -13.84 17.42 -2.00
N ARG A 394 -13.33 17.90 -0.87
CA ARG A 394 -11.90 18.22 -0.71
C ARG A 394 -11.02 16.99 -0.91
N ARG A 395 -11.46 15.83 -0.40
CA ARG A 395 -10.77 14.55 -0.62
C ARG A 395 -10.71 14.19 -2.11
N ALA A 396 -11.84 14.29 -2.81
CA ALA A 396 -11.90 14.03 -4.24
C ALA A 396 -11.02 14.99 -5.05
N GLU A 397 -11.00 16.28 -4.69
CA GLU A 397 -10.12 17.29 -5.31
C GLU A 397 -8.63 16.99 -5.10
N HIS A 398 -8.23 16.64 -3.87
CA HIS A 398 -6.84 16.23 -3.59
C HIS A 398 -6.44 14.99 -4.38
N VAL A 399 -7.28 13.95 -4.40
CA VAL A 399 -6.97 12.71 -5.11
C VAL A 399 -6.90 12.94 -6.62
N ALA A 400 -7.86 13.67 -7.19
CA ALA A 400 -7.84 14.03 -8.61
C ALA A 400 -6.59 14.84 -8.97
N TRP A 401 -6.12 15.71 -8.08
CA TRP A 401 -4.89 16.44 -8.26
C TRP A 401 -3.66 15.53 -8.15
N ARG A 402 -3.52 14.77 -7.06
CA ARG A 402 -2.34 13.94 -6.77
C ARG A 402 -2.07 12.90 -7.87
N PHE A 403 -3.10 12.33 -8.47
CA PHE A 403 -3.01 11.29 -9.51
C PHE A 403 -3.35 11.78 -10.94
N ARG A 404 -3.24 13.09 -11.19
CA ARG A 404 -3.46 13.65 -12.54
C ARG A 404 -2.41 13.15 -13.55
N ALA A 405 -2.81 13.15 -14.83
CA ALA A 405 -1.96 12.80 -15.97
C ALA A 405 -1.07 13.95 -16.43
#